data_AF-A0A1Y3CZV2-F1
#
_entry.id   AF-A0A1Y3CZV2-F1
#
_cell.length_a   1.000
_cell.length_b   1.000
_cell.length_c   1.000
_cell.angle_alpha   90.00
_cell.angle_beta   90.00
_cell.angle_gamma   90.00
#
_symmetry.space_group_name_H-M   'P 1'
#
loop_
_entity.id
_entity.type
_entity.pdbx_description
1 polymer ?
#
loop_
_entity_poly.entity_id
_entity_poly.type
_entity_poly.pdbx_seq_one_letter_code
_entity_poly.pdbx_strand_id
1 'polypeptide(L)'
;MQLLMNLVDESKQLNQAQFPLKLGYHGPKGRFKIIHQGLMIPNLPAPLYYLNFLTIIGQPNIPMIRNPYAIHTTALDTAMVISSSSPHMLGHFKHYSIQQDCQFTEGDYHFGGKERLQGSFPYFRLTREDDELAIDLNIYVKPIISHFTKLRLGVFDHWSLLCQCKGQVKYKGQVYAIDQMGSFEYARAMNIPYLPLCFFTYQIINLKDKRQLLLAQIRNNFNQIVQSRIYLRDESTCTAVMFDDGVYFKVHRVYPKVTTPNQQDMYLPREFEWCFSNADTTIQIHAQSRGDFKFGLAAGYVGSFTYQLKINDYSEEGSAGYCEYIDCRPLRWQEKKNEGKKTKKIAQMTPNYVKK
;
A
#
# COMPACT_ATOMS: atom_id res chain seq x y z
N MET A 1 14.41 -9.58 16.42
CA MET A 1 13.50 -8.55 15.87
C MET A 1 12.07 -9.05 15.74
N GLN A 2 11.79 -10.19 15.09
CA GLN A 2 10.42 -10.68 14.87
C GLN A 2 9.66 -10.98 16.18
N LEU A 3 10.30 -11.65 17.15
CA LEU A 3 9.73 -11.86 18.51
C LEU A 3 9.47 -10.54 19.26
N LEU A 4 10.38 -9.58 19.17
CA LEU A 4 10.25 -8.27 19.81
C LEU A 4 9.14 -7.41 19.17
N MET A 5 9.00 -7.47 17.84
CA MET A 5 7.88 -6.80 17.17
C MET A 5 6.54 -7.44 17.56
N ASN A 6 6.44 -8.77 17.64
CA ASN A 6 5.20 -9.43 18.09
C ASN A 6 4.81 -9.08 19.54
N LEU A 7 5.77 -8.76 20.42
CA LEU A 7 5.50 -8.35 21.81
C LEU A 7 5.06 -6.88 21.92
N VAL A 8 5.39 -6.06 20.92
CA VAL A 8 5.17 -4.60 20.94
C VAL A 8 4.08 -4.18 19.95
N ASP A 9 3.70 -5.02 19.00
CA ASP A 9 2.65 -4.76 18.01
C ASP A 9 1.28 -5.28 18.51
N GLU A 10 0.37 -4.36 18.79
CA GLU A 10 -0.99 -4.61 19.26
C GLU A 10 -1.98 -4.83 18.09
N SER A 11 -1.54 -4.70 16.84
CA SER A 11 -2.45 -4.77 15.69
C SER A 11 -3.21 -6.09 15.60
N LYS A 12 -2.62 -7.22 16.01
CA LYS A 12 -3.33 -8.52 16.02
C LYS A 12 -4.57 -8.50 16.92
N GLN A 13 -4.41 -7.99 18.14
CA GLN A 13 -5.51 -7.88 19.11
C GLN A 13 -6.58 -6.91 18.61
N LEU A 14 -6.17 -5.80 17.99
CA LEU A 14 -7.12 -4.82 17.46
C LEU A 14 -7.91 -5.30 16.24
N ASN A 15 -7.32 -6.13 15.38
CA ASN A 15 -8.07 -6.74 14.27
C ASN A 15 -9.14 -7.74 14.75
N GLN A 16 -9.16 -8.10 16.04
CA GLN A 16 -10.20 -8.92 16.68
C GLN A 16 -11.18 -8.08 17.52
N ALA A 17 -10.90 -6.79 17.72
CA ALA A 17 -11.71 -5.92 18.57
C ALA A 17 -12.94 -5.37 17.81
N GLN A 18 -14.04 -5.14 18.54
CA GLN A 18 -15.24 -4.51 17.98
C GLN A 18 -15.10 -2.99 17.92
N PHE A 19 -15.63 -2.38 16.85
CA PHE A 19 -15.75 -0.92 16.70
C PHE A 19 -16.79 -0.36 17.70
N PRO A 20 -16.64 0.85 18.28
CA PRO A 20 -15.76 1.94 17.86
C PRO A 20 -14.37 1.94 18.51
N LEU A 21 -13.35 2.05 17.66
CA LEU A 21 -12.01 2.42 18.07
C LEU A 21 -11.87 3.94 17.96
N LYS A 22 -11.35 4.61 19.00
CA LYS A 22 -10.95 6.02 18.90
C LYS A 22 -9.75 6.14 17.97
N LEU A 23 -10.01 6.36 16.68
CA LEU A 23 -8.98 6.54 15.66
C LEU A 23 -8.38 7.94 15.82
N GLY A 24 -7.08 8.00 16.16
CA GLY A 24 -6.35 9.25 16.37
C GLY A 24 -5.97 9.94 15.05
N TYR A 25 -6.96 10.30 14.25
CA TYR A 25 -6.80 10.97 12.96
C TYR A 25 -6.52 12.47 13.14
N HIS A 26 -5.33 12.91 12.80
CA HIS A 26 -4.90 14.30 12.92
C HIS A 26 -3.68 14.57 12.01
N GLY A 27 -3.40 15.83 11.69
CA GLY A 27 -2.13 16.24 11.07
C GLY A 27 -0.95 16.13 12.03
N PRO A 28 0.24 16.62 11.67
CA PRO A 28 1.39 16.64 12.57
C PRO A 28 1.06 17.36 13.89
N LYS A 29 1.09 16.65 15.02
CA LYS A 29 0.70 17.19 16.33
C LYS A 29 1.54 16.60 17.46
N GLY A 30 2.07 17.46 18.32
CA GLY A 30 2.90 17.06 19.45
C GLY A 30 4.09 16.20 19.01
N ARG A 31 4.19 14.99 19.57
CA ARG A 31 5.24 14.01 19.25
C ARG A 31 5.10 13.32 17.88
N PHE A 32 3.91 13.36 17.27
CA PHE A 32 3.65 12.75 15.98
C PHE A 32 4.01 13.73 14.87
N LYS A 33 5.18 13.54 14.28
CA LYS A 33 5.74 14.43 13.25
C LYS A 33 5.66 13.84 11.85
N ILE A 34 5.39 12.54 11.74
CA ILE A 34 5.23 11.83 10.47
C ILE A 34 3.79 11.37 10.38
N ILE A 35 3.09 11.77 9.33
CA ILE A 35 1.70 11.39 9.05
C ILE A 35 1.61 10.85 7.62
N HIS A 36 0.88 9.76 7.45
CA HIS A 36 0.46 9.23 6.16
C HIS A 36 -1.05 9.32 6.07
N GLN A 37 -1.58 9.81 4.96
CA GLN A 37 -3.00 9.73 4.62
C GLN A 37 -3.10 9.16 3.21
N GLY A 38 -4.00 8.21 3.00
CA GLY A 38 -4.14 7.52 1.71
C GLY A 38 -5.58 7.30 1.31
N LEU A 39 -5.86 7.47 0.03
CA LEU A 39 -7.06 6.95 -0.62
C LEU A 39 -6.62 6.12 -1.84
N MET A 40 -7.10 4.88 -1.92
CA MET A 40 -6.83 3.99 -3.03
C MET A 40 -8.13 3.38 -3.51
N ILE A 41 -8.41 3.54 -4.81
CA ILE A 41 -9.61 3.04 -5.46
C ILE A 41 -9.16 2.15 -6.62
N PRO A 42 -9.08 0.82 -6.44
CA PRO A 42 -8.85 -0.10 -7.54
C PRO A 42 -10.14 -0.30 -8.34
N ASN A 43 -10.07 -1.12 -9.39
CA ASN A 43 -11.22 -1.51 -10.21
C ASN A 43 -11.97 -0.34 -10.86
N LEU A 44 -11.23 0.68 -11.31
CA LEU A 44 -11.79 1.76 -12.14
C LEU A 44 -11.85 1.33 -13.61
N PRO A 45 -12.81 1.86 -14.39
CA PRO A 45 -12.89 1.58 -15.82
C PRO A 45 -11.63 2.05 -16.55
N ALA A 46 -11.37 1.46 -17.71
CA ALA A 46 -10.34 1.95 -18.62
C ALA A 46 -10.62 3.43 -18.98
N PRO A 47 -9.58 4.26 -19.11
CA PRO A 47 -8.17 3.91 -19.03
C PRO A 47 -7.58 4.04 -17.62
N LEU A 48 -8.37 4.39 -16.60
CA LEU A 48 -7.87 4.71 -15.26
C LEU A 48 -7.33 3.49 -14.50
N TYR A 49 -8.06 2.37 -14.50
CA TYR A 49 -7.82 1.11 -13.76
C TYR A 49 -7.70 1.23 -12.23
N TYR A 50 -7.07 2.29 -11.74
CA TYR A 50 -7.02 2.68 -10.35
C TYR A 50 -6.98 4.21 -10.23
N LEU A 51 -7.28 4.70 -9.04
CA LEU A 51 -6.95 6.05 -8.61
C LEU A 51 -6.28 5.96 -7.23
N ASN A 52 -5.23 6.74 -7.02
CA ASN A 52 -4.73 6.99 -5.68
C ASN A 52 -4.54 8.47 -5.36
N PHE A 53 -4.54 8.75 -4.07
CA PHE A 53 -4.08 9.99 -3.46
C PHE A 53 -3.41 9.61 -2.15
N LEU A 54 -2.08 9.74 -2.08
CA LEU A 54 -1.30 9.37 -0.92
C LEU A 54 -0.44 10.55 -0.51
N THR A 55 -0.40 10.81 0.79
CA THR A 55 0.45 11.84 1.37
C THR A 55 1.41 11.22 2.38
N ILE A 56 2.62 11.77 2.45
CA ILE A 56 3.57 11.51 3.53
C ILE A 56 4.08 12.87 4.01
N ILE A 57 3.56 13.30 5.16
CA ILE A 57 3.91 14.55 5.82
C ILE A 57 5.01 14.25 6.83
N GLY A 58 6.19 14.83 6.63
CA GLY A 58 7.40 14.50 7.39
C GLY A 58 8.02 13.19 6.90
N GLN A 59 9.32 13.21 6.62
CA GLN A 59 10.08 12.07 6.10
C GLN A 59 10.71 11.26 7.24
N PRO A 60 10.28 10.01 7.48
CA PRO A 60 10.86 9.16 8.52
C PRO A 60 12.26 8.68 8.13
N ASN A 61 13.05 8.24 9.12
CA ASN A 61 14.37 7.66 8.87
C ASN A 61 14.29 6.14 8.56
N ILE A 62 13.50 5.77 7.55
CA ILE A 62 13.24 4.38 7.15
C ILE A 62 13.49 4.27 5.64
N PRO A 63 14.44 3.44 5.15
CA PRO A 63 14.82 3.39 3.74
C PRO A 63 13.64 3.25 2.77
N MET A 64 12.69 2.36 3.05
CA MET A 64 11.54 2.15 2.17
C MET A 64 10.52 3.31 2.18
N ILE A 65 10.58 4.22 3.15
CA ILE A 65 9.62 5.33 3.28
C ILE A 65 10.25 6.69 2.93
N ARG A 66 11.54 6.86 3.21
CA ARG A 66 12.27 8.11 3.00
C ARG A 66 12.60 8.33 1.54
N ASN A 67 12.22 9.49 1.00
CA ASN A 67 12.60 9.88 -0.35
C ASN A 67 13.55 11.09 -0.33
N PRO A 68 14.88 10.91 -0.45
CA PRO A 68 15.83 12.01 -0.47
C PRO A 68 15.58 13.03 -1.59
N TYR A 69 15.04 12.60 -2.74
CA TYR A 69 14.75 13.49 -3.86
C TYR A 69 13.69 14.55 -3.53
N ALA A 70 12.81 14.29 -2.57
CA ALA A 70 11.75 15.23 -2.17
C ALA A 70 12.18 16.26 -1.11
N ILE A 71 13.34 16.06 -0.47
CA ILE A 71 13.76 16.86 0.67
C ILE A 71 14.55 18.09 0.17
N HIS A 72 13.89 19.24 0.13
CA HIS A 72 14.52 20.52 -0.25
C HIS A 72 14.84 21.42 0.93
N THR A 73 14.10 21.29 2.04
CA THR A 73 14.35 22.02 3.30
C THR A 73 14.90 21.06 4.35
N THR A 74 14.03 20.50 5.20
CA THR A 74 14.38 19.47 6.18
C THR A 74 13.44 18.28 6.03
N ALA A 75 13.89 17.11 6.49
CA ALA A 75 13.06 15.90 6.45
C ALA A 75 11.69 16.10 7.11
N LEU A 76 11.62 16.81 8.24
CA LEU A 76 10.36 17.06 8.95
C LEU A 76 9.54 18.22 8.40
N ASP A 77 10.13 19.04 7.53
CA ASP A 77 9.43 20.10 6.80
C ASP A 77 9.06 19.67 5.37
N THR A 78 9.14 18.38 5.04
CA THR A 78 8.81 17.87 3.70
C THR A 78 7.48 17.13 3.71
N ALA A 79 6.54 17.56 2.88
CA ALA A 79 5.34 16.78 2.52
C ALA A 79 5.47 16.24 1.09
N MET A 80 5.09 14.99 0.89
CA MET A 80 4.97 14.39 -0.45
C MET A 80 3.51 14.09 -0.74
N VAL A 81 3.11 14.29 -1.99
CA VAL A 81 1.80 13.90 -2.51
C VAL A 81 2.02 13.11 -3.79
N ILE A 82 1.46 11.91 -3.84
CA ILE A 82 1.29 11.16 -5.09
C ILE A 82 -0.19 11.00 -5.37
N SER A 83 -0.61 11.42 -6.55
CA SER A 83 -1.96 11.20 -7.03
C SER A 83 -1.91 10.82 -8.50
N SER A 84 -2.31 9.58 -8.77
CA SER A 84 -2.06 8.91 -10.04
C SER A 84 -3.18 7.96 -10.42
N SER A 85 -3.19 7.62 -11.71
CA SER A 85 -3.95 6.54 -12.31
C SER A 85 -3.06 5.80 -13.31
N SER A 86 -3.55 4.73 -13.93
CA SER A 86 -2.78 3.90 -14.85
C SER A 86 -2.16 4.64 -16.05
N PRO A 87 -2.87 5.57 -16.74
CA PRO A 87 -2.33 6.29 -17.88
C PRO A 87 -1.01 7.02 -17.57
N HIS A 88 -0.23 7.31 -18.62
CA HIS A 88 0.98 8.12 -18.43
C HIS A 88 0.63 9.50 -17.88
N MET A 89 1.37 9.92 -16.85
CA MET A 89 1.18 11.18 -16.16
C MET A 89 2.53 11.78 -15.81
N LEU A 90 2.70 13.07 -16.05
CA LEU A 90 3.87 13.84 -15.62
C LEU A 90 3.63 14.45 -14.23
N GLY A 91 2.41 14.91 -13.96
CA GLY A 91 2.04 15.63 -12.73
C GLY A 91 1.70 14.72 -11.54
N HIS A 92 1.99 13.42 -11.59
CA HIS A 92 1.50 12.48 -10.58
C HIS A 92 2.16 12.60 -9.20
N PHE A 93 3.39 13.13 -9.13
CA PHE A 93 4.15 13.24 -7.89
C PHE A 93 4.57 14.70 -7.64
N LYS A 94 4.34 15.17 -6.42
CA LYS A 94 4.71 16.49 -5.93
C LYS A 94 5.31 16.39 -4.53
N HIS A 95 6.17 17.36 -4.21
CA HIS A 95 6.70 17.56 -2.88
C HIS A 95 6.61 19.05 -2.52
N TYR A 96 6.48 19.33 -1.24
CA TYR A 96 6.13 20.64 -0.70
C TYR A 96 6.90 20.89 0.61
N SER A 97 7.25 22.14 0.88
CA SER A 97 7.61 22.57 2.24
C SER A 97 6.33 22.66 3.07
N ILE A 98 6.30 21.98 4.23
CA ILE A 98 5.13 22.02 5.11
C ILE A 98 4.88 23.44 5.61
N GLN A 99 5.94 24.19 5.94
CA GLN A 99 5.82 25.55 6.45
C GLN A 99 5.41 26.58 5.39
N GLN A 100 5.86 26.40 4.15
CA GLN A 100 5.69 27.41 3.10
C GLN A 100 4.50 27.12 2.18
N ASP A 101 4.22 25.84 1.90
CA ASP A 101 3.31 25.43 0.84
C ASP A 101 2.07 24.69 1.36
N CYS A 102 2.02 24.33 2.65
CA CYS A 102 0.92 23.55 3.22
C CYS A 102 0.14 24.31 4.29
N GLN A 103 -1.15 24.00 4.42
CA GLN A 103 -2.01 24.48 5.49
C GLN A 103 -2.74 23.30 6.10
N PHE A 104 -2.44 23.01 7.36
CA PHE A 104 -3.03 21.88 8.10
C PHE A 104 -3.79 22.40 9.31
N THR A 105 -5.10 22.19 9.30
CA THR A 105 -5.96 22.42 10.46
C THR A 105 -6.72 21.14 10.78
N GLU A 106 -7.51 21.14 11.86
CA GLU A 106 -8.24 19.95 12.27
C GLU A 106 -9.28 19.56 11.22
N GLY A 107 -9.05 18.40 10.58
CA GLY A 107 -9.94 17.89 9.54
C GLY A 107 -9.82 18.62 8.19
N ASP A 108 -8.77 19.42 7.95
CA ASP A 108 -8.56 20.08 6.66
C ASP A 108 -7.06 20.17 6.33
N TYR A 109 -6.67 19.54 5.22
CA TYR A 109 -5.28 19.37 4.83
C TYR A 109 -5.07 19.83 3.39
N HIS A 110 -4.43 20.98 3.23
CA HIS A 110 -4.14 21.58 1.91
C HIS A 110 -2.65 21.45 1.58
N PHE A 111 -2.37 21.10 0.33
CA PHE A 111 -1.02 20.89 -0.19
C PHE A 111 -0.82 21.73 -1.45
N GLY A 112 0.13 22.66 -1.42
CA GLY A 112 0.59 23.43 -2.58
C GLY A 112 -0.50 24.22 -3.31
N GLY A 113 -1.64 24.50 -2.66
CA GLY A 113 -2.82 25.11 -3.27
C GLY A 113 -3.53 24.25 -4.32
N LYS A 114 -3.14 22.98 -4.51
CA LYS A 114 -3.67 22.09 -5.55
C LYS A 114 -4.52 20.96 -4.99
N GLU A 115 -4.08 20.36 -3.90
CA GLU A 115 -4.74 19.20 -3.31
C GLU A 115 -5.30 19.55 -1.93
N ARG A 116 -6.52 19.09 -1.64
CA ARG A 116 -7.17 19.26 -0.35
C ARG A 116 -7.91 18.00 0.05
N LEU A 117 -7.58 17.48 1.23
CA LEU A 117 -8.33 16.43 1.91
C LEU A 117 -8.99 17.04 3.14
N GLN A 118 -10.32 17.01 3.20
CA GLN A 118 -11.07 17.62 4.29
C GLN A 118 -12.18 16.72 4.82
N GLY A 119 -12.62 16.93 6.05
CA GLY A 119 -13.70 16.22 6.71
C GLY A 119 -13.28 15.48 7.98
N SER A 120 -14.23 14.71 8.50
CA SER A 120 -14.11 13.97 9.74
C SER A 120 -14.91 12.68 9.64
N PHE A 121 -14.61 11.69 10.47
CA PHE A 121 -15.32 10.42 10.37
C PHE A 121 -16.84 10.59 10.53
N PRO A 122 -17.65 9.97 9.66
CA PRO A 122 -17.28 9.04 8.59
C PRO A 122 -17.15 9.68 7.18
N TYR A 123 -17.21 11.00 7.04
CA TYR A 123 -17.28 11.71 5.75
C TYR A 123 -16.04 12.56 5.47
N PHE A 124 -15.39 12.30 4.34
CA PHE A 124 -14.31 13.11 3.82
C PHE A 124 -14.61 13.57 2.40
N ARG A 125 -13.93 14.62 1.96
CA ARG A 125 -13.90 15.08 0.58
C ARG A 125 -12.45 15.27 0.16
N LEU A 126 -12.13 14.72 -1.00
CA LEU A 126 -10.85 14.90 -1.67
C LEU A 126 -11.06 15.74 -2.92
N THR A 127 -10.38 16.88 -2.98
CA THR A 127 -10.33 17.72 -4.18
C THR A 127 -8.90 17.89 -4.66
N ARG A 128 -8.71 17.83 -5.97
CA ARG A 128 -7.44 18.13 -6.64
C ARG A 128 -7.70 18.92 -7.91
N GLU A 129 -7.02 20.04 -8.05
CA GLU A 129 -7.01 20.85 -9.27
C GLU A 129 -5.65 20.74 -9.95
N ASP A 130 -5.61 20.02 -11.06
CA ASP A 130 -4.43 19.89 -11.92
C ASP A 130 -4.88 19.66 -13.37
N ASP A 131 -4.16 20.26 -14.32
CA ASP A 131 -4.53 20.23 -15.74
C ASP A 131 -4.56 18.80 -16.31
N GLU A 132 -3.71 17.91 -15.78
CA GLU A 132 -3.64 16.53 -16.23
C GLU A 132 -4.65 15.62 -15.53
N LEU A 133 -4.76 15.71 -14.19
CA LEU A 133 -5.68 14.90 -13.38
C LEU A 133 -6.34 15.74 -12.27
N ALA A 134 -7.62 16.05 -12.46
CA ALA A 134 -8.45 16.68 -11.43
C ALA A 134 -9.37 15.65 -10.74
N ILE A 135 -9.64 15.86 -9.45
CA ILE A 135 -10.40 14.95 -8.60
C ILE A 135 -11.41 15.77 -7.80
N ASP A 136 -12.66 15.33 -7.73
CA ASP A 136 -13.64 15.78 -6.74
C ASP A 136 -14.44 14.57 -6.27
N LEU A 137 -14.10 14.06 -5.09
CA LEU A 137 -14.66 12.84 -4.54
C LEU A 137 -15.15 13.05 -3.12
N ASN A 138 -16.38 12.63 -2.85
CA ASN A 138 -16.87 12.36 -1.51
C ASN A 138 -16.48 10.94 -1.12
N ILE A 139 -16.00 10.78 0.12
CA ILE A 139 -15.53 9.53 0.68
C ILE A 139 -16.36 9.26 1.92
N TYR A 140 -17.02 8.11 1.96
CA TYR A 140 -17.72 7.62 3.13
C TYR A 140 -16.99 6.40 3.67
N VAL A 141 -16.35 6.51 4.82
CA VAL A 141 -15.68 5.37 5.46
C VAL A 141 -16.68 4.50 6.21
N LYS A 142 -16.49 3.19 6.12
CA LYS A 142 -17.28 2.17 6.80
C LYS A 142 -16.51 1.71 8.04
N PRO A 143 -17.19 1.22 9.09
CA PRO A 143 -16.56 0.74 10.31
C PRO A 143 -15.90 -0.65 10.14
N ILE A 144 -15.26 -0.90 8.99
CA ILE A 144 -14.58 -2.14 8.63
C ILE A 144 -13.10 -1.82 8.52
N ILE A 145 -12.37 -2.09 9.61
CA ILE A 145 -10.98 -1.68 9.80
C ILE A 145 -10.01 -2.84 9.62
N SER A 146 -8.81 -2.52 9.12
CA SER A 146 -7.65 -3.39 9.24
C SER A 146 -6.49 -2.62 9.86
N HIS A 147 -5.97 -3.12 10.97
CA HIS A 147 -4.77 -2.58 11.59
C HIS A 147 -3.54 -3.24 10.96
N PHE A 148 -2.71 -2.44 10.29
CA PHE A 148 -1.47 -2.92 9.70
C PHE A 148 -0.34 -2.98 10.71
N THR A 149 -0.23 -1.99 11.59
CA THR A 149 0.75 -2.01 12.69
C THR A 149 0.28 -1.06 13.77
N LYS A 150 0.40 -1.46 15.04
CA LYS A 150 0.25 -0.54 16.17
C LYS A 150 1.29 -0.85 17.23
N LEU A 151 2.31 -0.02 17.31
CA LEU A 151 3.37 -0.19 18.31
C LEU A 151 2.93 0.37 19.66
N ARG A 152 3.18 -0.38 20.73
CA ARG A 152 2.97 0.02 22.13
C ARG A 152 3.60 1.38 22.42
N LEU A 153 3.10 2.03 23.48
CA LEU A 153 3.44 3.41 23.86
C LEU A 153 3.01 4.46 22.82
N GLY A 154 2.30 4.05 21.76
CA GLY A 154 1.79 4.91 20.71
C GLY A 154 2.89 5.55 19.88
N VAL A 155 3.96 4.80 19.58
CA VAL A 155 5.09 5.30 18.77
C VAL A 155 4.75 5.29 17.27
N PHE A 156 3.97 4.31 16.84
CA PHE A 156 3.51 4.14 15.47
C PHE A 156 2.13 3.50 15.45
N ASP A 157 1.29 3.97 14.55
CA ASP A 157 -0.07 3.48 14.37
C ASP A 157 -0.39 3.58 12.88
N HIS A 158 -0.80 2.48 12.26
CA HIS A 158 -1.14 2.39 10.84
C HIS A 158 -2.36 1.49 10.69
N TRP A 159 -3.42 2.06 10.12
CA TRP A 159 -4.68 1.38 9.88
C TRP A 159 -5.29 1.83 8.56
N SER A 160 -6.25 1.03 8.10
CA SER A 160 -6.98 1.26 6.87
C SER A 160 -8.46 0.91 7.07
N LEU A 161 -9.36 1.72 6.51
CA LEU A 161 -10.80 1.54 6.55
C LEU A 161 -11.33 1.27 5.15
N LEU A 162 -12.30 0.35 5.04
CA LEU A 162 -13.10 0.24 3.82
C LEU A 162 -13.89 1.53 3.61
N CYS A 163 -13.98 2.03 2.38
CA CYS A 163 -14.77 3.22 2.08
C CYS A 163 -15.54 3.09 0.77
N GLN A 164 -16.58 3.92 0.61
CA GLN A 164 -17.25 4.17 -0.66
C GLN A 164 -16.85 5.55 -1.15
N CYS A 165 -16.45 5.66 -2.42
CA CYS A 165 -16.08 6.92 -3.05
C CYS A 165 -17.07 7.27 -4.16
N LYS A 166 -17.60 8.48 -4.12
CA LYS A 166 -18.54 9.00 -5.12
C LYS A 166 -18.16 10.39 -5.60
N GLY A 167 -18.16 10.61 -6.91
CA GLY A 167 -17.88 11.91 -7.49
C GLY A 167 -17.30 11.80 -8.90
N GLN A 168 -16.34 12.65 -9.22
CA GLN A 168 -15.78 12.73 -10.56
C GLN A 168 -14.25 12.77 -10.54
N VAL A 169 -13.66 12.16 -11.56
CA VAL A 169 -12.24 12.29 -11.91
C VAL A 169 -12.18 12.79 -13.34
N LYS A 170 -11.33 13.79 -13.59
CA LYS A 170 -11.09 14.31 -14.93
C LYS A 170 -9.65 14.05 -15.31
N TYR A 171 -9.42 13.26 -16.35
CA TYR A 171 -8.09 13.00 -16.91
C TYR A 171 -8.00 13.55 -18.34
N LYS A 172 -7.07 14.49 -18.58
CA LYS A 172 -6.84 15.14 -19.89
C LYS A 172 -8.13 15.58 -20.61
N GLY A 173 -9.02 16.25 -19.86
CA GLY A 173 -10.30 16.72 -20.39
C GLY A 173 -11.46 15.75 -20.28
N GLN A 174 -11.22 14.43 -20.22
CA GLN A 174 -12.27 13.43 -20.13
C GLN A 174 -12.71 13.20 -18.68
N VAL A 175 -14.03 13.21 -18.45
CA VAL A 175 -14.64 13.05 -17.13
C VAL A 175 -15.10 11.61 -16.92
N TYR A 176 -14.83 11.08 -15.74
CA TYR A 176 -15.19 9.75 -15.29
C TYR A 176 -16.00 9.88 -14.00
N ALA A 177 -17.24 9.38 -14.02
CA ALA A 177 -18.04 9.25 -12.81
C ALA A 177 -17.50 8.08 -11.97
N ILE A 178 -17.28 8.35 -10.68
CA ILE A 178 -16.78 7.39 -9.71
C ILE A 178 -17.92 7.03 -8.75
N ASP A 179 -18.14 5.73 -8.57
CA ASP A 179 -18.99 5.15 -7.53
C ASP A 179 -18.42 3.78 -7.15
N GLN A 180 -17.27 3.79 -6.49
CA GLN A 180 -16.46 2.60 -6.27
C GLN A 180 -16.02 2.47 -4.81
N MET A 181 -15.85 1.21 -4.40
CA MET A 181 -15.24 0.86 -3.12
C MET A 181 -13.75 1.19 -3.14
N GLY A 182 -13.24 1.70 -2.02
CA GLY A 182 -11.84 2.04 -1.86
C GLY A 182 -11.29 1.65 -0.50
N SER A 183 -10.06 2.09 -0.25
CA SER A 183 -9.35 1.95 1.01
C SER A 183 -8.90 3.33 1.46
N PHE A 184 -9.35 3.77 2.63
CA PHE A 184 -8.94 5.01 3.26
C PHE A 184 -7.96 4.72 4.40
N GLU A 185 -6.75 5.24 4.30
CA GLU A 185 -5.62 4.84 5.16
C GLU A 185 -5.05 6.00 5.92
N TYR A 186 -4.53 5.69 7.09
CA TYR A 186 -3.84 6.64 7.93
C TYR A 186 -2.75 5.96 8.72
N ALA A 187 -1.58 6.60 8.75
CA ALA A 187 -0.55 6.29 9.70
C ALA A 187 -0.05 7.54 10.43
N ARG A 188 0.40 7.37 11.67
CA ARG A 188 1.16 8.37 12.41
C ARG A 188 2.37 7.74 13.06
N ALA A 189 3.47 8.46 13.07
CA ALA A 189 4.70 8.06 13.74
C ALA A 189 5.34 9.21 14.50
N MET A 190 5.98 8.87 15.61
CA MET A 190 7.03 9.71 16.16
C MET A 190 8.23 9.74 15.22
N ASN A 191 9.01 10.82 15.27
CA ASN A 191 10.30 10.84 14.61
C ASN A 191 11.28 9.94 15.37
N ILE A 192 11.40 8.70 14.91
CA ILE A 192 12.25 7.68 15.51
C ILE A 192 13.61 7.60 14.80
N PRO A 193 14.65 7.04 15.47
CA PRO A 193 15.92 6.73 14.83
C PRO A 193 15.77 5.76 13.65
N TYR A 194 16.88 5.53 12.96
CA TYR A 194 16.94 4.67 11.78
C TYR A 194 16.35 3.27 12.02
N LEU A 195 15.41 2.84 11.17
CA LEU A 195 14.95 1.44 11.11
C LEU A 195 15.33 0.81 9.76
N PRO A 196 15.98 -0.37 9.74
CA PRO A 196 16.45 -1.02 8.51
C PRO A 196 15.34 -1.76 7.76
N LEU A 197 14.17 -1.14 7.59
CA LEU A 197 13.08 -1.65 6.76
C LEU A 197 13.30 -1.16 5.32
N CYS A 198 13.49 -2.12 4.42
CA CYS A 198 13.98 -1.85 3.07
C CYS A 198 13.05 -2.38 1.99
N PHE A 199 11.96 -3.05 2.35
CA PHE A 199 10.99 -3.55 1.38
C PHE A 199 9.59 -3.41 1.92
N PHE A 200 8.70 -2.91 1.07
CA PHE A 200 7.28 -2.82 1.32
C PHE A 200 6.52 -3.16 0.04
N THR A 201 5.52 -4.01 0.15
CA THR A 201 4.47 -4.10 -0.86
C THR A 201 3.12 -4.07 -0.19
N TYR A 202 2.21 -3.32 -0.79
CA TYR A 202 0.82 -3.26 -0.39
C TYR A 202 -0.06 -3.38 -1.62
N GLN A 203 -1.08 -4.23 -1.58
CA GLN A 203 -1.87 -4.54 -2.76
C GLN A 203 -3.33 -4.70 -2.38
N ILE A 204 -4.22 -4.22 -3.26
CA ILE A 204 -5.66 -4.13 -3.02
C ILE A 204 -6.39 -4.73 -4.21
N ILE A 205 -7.35 -5.61 -3.92
CA ILE A 205 -8.28 -6.16 -4.89
C ILE A 205 -9.71 -5.97 -4.36
N ASN A 206 -10.54 -5.27 -5.14
CA ASN A 206 -11.99 -5.27 -4.92
C ASN A 206 -12.60 -6.46 -5.67
N LEU A 207 -13.38 -7.29 -4.98
CA LEU A 207 -14.07 -8.47 -5.49
C LEU A 207 -15.54 -8.14 -5.80
N LYS A 208 -16.18 -8.96 -6.65
CA LYS A 208 -17.59 -8.75 -7.07
C LYS A 208 -18.58 -8.63 -5.91
N ASP A 209 -18.43 -9.44 -4.86
CA ASP A 209 -19.40 -9.55 -3.77
C ASP A 209 -19.21 -8.49 -2.66
N LYS A 210 -18.75 -7.30 -3.04
CA LYS A 210 -18.39 -6.22 -2.09
C LYS A 210 -17.38 -6.65 -1.02
N ARG A 211 -16.51 -7.57 -1.38
CA ARG A 211 -15.37 -7.99 -0.57
C ARG A 211 -14.11 -7.28 -1.04
N GLN A 212 -13.21 -6.99 -0.12
CA GLN A 212 -11.91 -6.39 -0.45
C GLN A 212 -10.80 -7.24 0.15
N LEU A 213 -9.85 -7.63 -0.70
CA LEU A 213 -8.68 -8.38 -0.31
C LEU A 213 -7.45 -7.48 -0.33
N LEU A 214 -6.69 -7.50 0.75
CA LEU A 214 -5.46 -6.74 0.92
C LEU A 214 -4.28 -7.66 1.19
N LEU A 215 -3.10 -7.33 0.67
CA LEU A 215 -1.83 -7.93 1.07
C LEU A 215 -0.88 -6.83 1.53
N ALA A 216 -0.25 -7.00 2.68
CA ALA A 216 0.86 -6.15 3.12
C ALA A 216 2.06 -7.01 3.52
N GLN A 217 3.25 -6.69 2.99
CA GLN A 217 4.48 -7.36 3.39
C GLN A 217 5.63 -6.37 3.57
N ILE A 218 6.32 -6.49 4.70
CA ILE A 218 7.51 -5.72 5.05
C ILE A 218 8.70 -6.65 5.22
N ARG A 219 9.86 -6.27 4.67
CA ARG A 219 11.12 -6.98 4.90
C ARG A 219 12.23 -6.02 5.30
N ASN A 220 13.20 -6.53 6.06
CA ASN A 220 14.40 -5.79 6.42
C ASN A 220 15.47 -5.87 5.32
N ASN A 221 16.59 -5.17 5.54
CA ASN A 221 17.79 -5.18 4.69
C ASN A 221 18.35 -6.59 4.42
N PHE A 222 18.18 -7.55 5.33
CA PHE A 222 18.60 -8.95 5.16
C PHE A 222 17.56 -9.82 4.43
N ASN A 223 16.54 -9.22 3.81
CA ASN A 223 15.45 -9.93 3.14
C ASN A 223 14.63 -10.85 4.08
N GLN A 224 14.70 -10.63 5.39
CA GLN A 224 13.85 -11.35 6.35
C GLN A 224 12.47 -10.72 6.38
N ILE A 225 11.43 -11.57 6.35
CA ILE A 225 10.04 -11.13 6.51
C ILE A 225 9.85 -10.63 7.94
N VAL A 226 9.56 -9.33 8.07
CA VAL A 226 9.24 -8.69 9.33
C VAL A 226 7.74 -8.83 9.60
N GLN A 227 6.93 -8.63 8.56
CA GLN A 227 5.48 -8.78 8.59
C GLN A 227 5.01 -9.25 7.21
N SER A 228 4.04 -10.17 7.17
CA SER A 228 3.35 -10.61 5.96
C SER A 228 1.91 -10.94 6.32
N ARG A 229 0.93 -10.22 5.77
CA ARG A 229 -0.47 -10.32 6.16
C ARG A 229 -1.40 -10.19 4.98
N ILE A 230 -2.48 -10.97 5.00
CA ILE A 230 -3.65 -10.79 4.12
C ILE A 230 -4.82 -10.32 4.98
N TYR A 231 -5.61 -9.40 4.46
CA TYR A 231 -6.86 -8.98 5.07
C TYR A 231 -8.01 -9.20 4.10
N LEU A 232 -9.06 -9.88 4.56
CA LEU A 232 -10.30 -10.04 3.81
C LEU A 232 -11.39 -9.25 4.53
N ARG A 233 -11.85 -8.19 3.88
CA ARG A 233 -12.96 -7.34 4.33
C ARG A 233 -14.23 -7.73 3.60
N ASP A 234 -15.35 -7.74 4.29
CA ASP A 234 -16.66 -7.99 3.72
C ASP A 234 -17.61 -6.87 4.13
N GLU A 235 -18.09 -6.12 3.13
CA GLU A 235 -19.04 -5.04 3.34
C GLU A 235 -20.41 -5.55 3.80
N SER A 236 -20.86 -6.68 3.29
CA SER A 236 -22.21 -7.21 3.52
C SER A 236 -22.37 -7.69 4.95
N THR A 237 -21.32 -8.30 5.51
CA THR A 237 -21.31 -8.75 6.91
C THR A 237 -20.67 -7.76 7.87
N CYS A 238 -20.14 -6.63 7.37
CA CYS A 238 -19.39 -5.64 8.16
C CYS A 238 -18.22 -6.26 8.96
N THR A 239 -17.47 -7.18 8.36
CA THR A 239 -16.36 -7.89 9.02
C THR A 239 -15.03 -7.68 8.31
N ALA A 240 -13.94 -7.86 9.05
CA ALA A 240 -12.59 -7.97 8.52
C ALA A 240 -11.88 -9.15 9.19
N VAL A 241 -11.25 -10.00 8.39
CA VAL A 241 -10.45 -11.13 8.85
C VAL A 241 -9.00 -10.90 8.46
N MET A 242 -8.08 -11.09 9.40
CA MET A 242 -6.64 -10.99 9.18
C MET A 242 -6.02 -12.39 9.20
N PHE A 243 -5.20 -12.67 8.18
CA PHE A 243 -4.33 -13.84 8.10
C PHE A 243 -2.88 -13.36 8.20
N ASP A 244 -2.11 -13.89 9.14
CA ASP A 244 -0.76 -13.39 9.44
C ASP A 244 0.29 -14.49 9.69
N ASP A 245 -0.12 -15.75 9.60
CA ASP A 245 0.76 -16.92 9.59
C ASP A 245 0.70 -17.61 8.22
N GLY A 246 1.82 -18.10 7.72
CA GLY A 246 1.87 -18.78 6.42
C GLY A 246 1.48 -17.92 5.20
N VAL A 247 1.51 -16.59 5.30
CA VAL A 247 1.25 -15.69 4.17
C VAL A 247 2.53 -15.47 3.35
N TYR A 248 2.49 -15.88 2.08
CA TYR A 248 3.61 -15.74 1.16
C TYR A 248 3.31 -14.76 0.03
N PHE A 249 4.30 -13.93 -0.28
CA PHE A 249 4.36 -13.10 -1.48
C PHE A 249 5.63 -13.44 -2.24
N LYS A 250 5.49 -13.75 -3.53
CA LYS A 250 6.61 -14.15 -4.36
C LYS A 250 6.53 -13.49 -5.73
N VAL A 251 7.62 -12.84 -6.12
CA VAL A 251 7.82 -12.33 -7.46
C VAL A 251 8.44 -13.42 -8.32
N HIS A 252 7.78 -13.76 -9.43
CA HIS A 252 8.26 -14.76 -10.38
C HIS A 252 9.12 -14.15 -11.47
N ARG A 253 8.74 -12.95 -11.93
CA ARG A 253 9.45 -12.20 -12.97
C ARG A 253 9.42 -10.72 -12.65
N VAL A 254 10.48 -10.03 -13.07
CA VAL A 254 10.63 -8.59 -12.93
C VAL A 254 10.75 -7.93 -14.30
N TYR A 255 10.43 -6.64 -14.38
CA TYR A 255 10.79 -5.79 -15.50
C TYR A 255 12.31 -5.52 -15.51
N PRO A 256 12.87 -4.99 -16.62
CA PRO A 256 14.23 -4.46 -16.62
C PRO A 256 14.46 -3.49 -15.46
N LYS A 257 15.69 -3.45 -14.98
CA LYS A 257 16.10 -2.57 -13.88
C LYS A 257 15.72 -1.12 -14.19
N VAL A 258 15.07 -0.46 -13.23
CA VAL A 258 14.81 0.98 -13.28
C VAL A 258 15.69 1.68 -12.25
N THR A 259 16.05 2.92 -12.53
CA THR A 259 16.74 3.79 -11.59
C THR A 259 15.80 4.93 -11.21
N THR A 260 15.52 5.05 -9.93
CA THR A 260 14.66 6.10 -9.36
C THR A 260 15.37 7.46 -9.38
N PRO A 261 14.64 8.58 -9.22
CA PRO A 261 15.23 9.91 -9.08
C PRO A 261 16.25 10.05 -7.94
N ASN A 262 16.14 9.25 -6.87
CA ASN A 262 17.13 9.19 -5.78
C ASN A 262 18.32 8.25 -6.08
N GLN A 263 18.55 7.89 -7.36
CA GLN A 263 19.66 7.05 -7.86
C GLN A 263 19.65 5.62 -7.31
N GLN A 264 18.48 5.12 -6.90
CA GLN A 264 18.32 3.77 -6.41
C GLN A 264 17.85 2.85 -7.54
N ASP A 265 18.58 1.74 -7.70
CA ASP A 265 18.14 0.68 -8.60
C ASP A 265 17.01 -0.13 -7.98
N MET A 266 15.95 -0.37 -8.75
CA MET A 266 14.82 -1.20 -8.35
C MET A 266 14.41 -2.15 -9.49
N TYR A 267 13.89 -3.32 -9.10
CA TYR A 267 13.32 -4.30 -10.03
C TYR A 267 11.83 -4.42 -9.75
N LEU A 268 11.00 -3.94 -10.67
CA LEU A 268 9.55 -3.92 -10.49
C LEU A 268 8.92 -5.27 -10.87
N PRO A 269 7.92 -5.75 -10.12
CA PRO A 269 7.35 -7.07 -10.37
C PRO A 269 6.52 -7.06 -11.66
N ARG A 270 6.79 -8.03 -12.54
CA ARG A 270 6.02 -8.28 -13.76
C ARG A 270 4.97 -9.37 -13.54
N GLU A 271 5.37 -10.45 -12.87
CA GLU A 271 4.50 -11.57 -12.50
C GLU A 271 4.77 -11.94 -11.05
N PHE A 272 3.73 -12.12 -10.26
CA PHE A 272 3.84 -12.43 -8.84
C PHE A 272 2.64 -13.22 -8.33
N GLU A 273 2.78 -13.82 -7.15
CA GLU A 273 1.74 -14.58 -6.49
C GLU A 273 1.61 -14.25 -5.01
N TRP A 274 0.39 -14.38 -4.49
CA TRP A 274 0.09 -14.39 -3.07
C TRP A 274 -0.47 -15.76 -2.71
N CYS A 275 -0.01 -16.34 -1.61
CA CYS A 275 -0.50 -17.63 -1.14
C CYS A 275 -0.72 -17.58 0.37
N PHE A 276 -1.84 -18.14 0.79
CA PHE A 276 -2.14 -18.46 2.19
C PHE A 276 -2.98 -19.74 2.23
N SER A 277 -2.72 -20.61 3.22
CA SER A 277 -3.53 -21.79 3.44
C SER A 277 -3.46 -22.20 4.91
N ASN A 278 -4.61 -22.47 5.52
CA ASN A 278 -4.77 -23.11 6.82
C ASN A 278 -5.87 -24.19 6.72
N ALA A 279 -6.34 -24.71 7.85
CA ALA A 279 -7.35 -25.77 7.88
C ALA A 279 -8.68 -25.39 7.19
N ASP A 280 -9.08 -24.12 7.26
CA ASP A 280 -10.42 -23.65 6.86
C ASP A 280 -10.42 -22.79 5.59
N THR A 281 -9.26 -22.22 5.24
CA THR A 281 -9.16 -21.17 4.22
C THR A 281 -7.89 -21.33 3.40
N THR A 282 -8.06 -21.30 2.08
CA THR A 282 -6.98 -21.20 1.10
C THR A 282 -7.21 -20.00 0.20
N ILE A 283 -6.20 -19.14 0.07
CA ILE A 283 -6.22 -17.95 -0.77
C ILE A 283 -5.01 -18.04 -1.71
N GLN A 284 -5.27 -17.99 -3.01
CA GLN A 284 -4.24 -18.01 -4.06
C GLN A 284 -4.53 -16.92 -5.08
N ILE A 285 -3.51 -16.11 -5.36
CA ILE A 285 -3.56 -15.07 -6.39
C ILE A 285 -2.39 -15.28 -7.33
N HIS A 286 -2.66 -15.32 -8.62
CA HIS A 286 -1.67 -15.15 -9.68
C HIS A 286 -1.91 -13.82 -10.37
N ALA A 287 -0.90 -12.96 -10.40
CA ALA A 287 -1.06 -11.61 -10.89
C ALA A 287 0.03 -11.21 -11.87
N GLN A 288 -0.36 -10.37 -12.82
CA GLN A 288 0.51 -9.81 -13.84
C GLN A 288 0.37 -8.28 -13.85
N SER A 289 1.47 -7.59 -13.60
CA SER A 289 1.51 -6.13 -13.63
C SER A 289 1.21 -5.60 -15.03
N ARG A 290 0.46 -4.49 -15.11
CA ARG A 290 0.20 -3.77 -16.36
C ARG A 290 1.40 -2.96 -16.85
N GLY A 291 2.48 -2.87 -16.06
CA GLY A 291 3.68 -2.11 -16.40
C GLY A 291 3.49 -0.59 -16.32
N ASP A 292 2.43 -0.14 -15.66
CA ASP A 292 1.99 1.25 -15.57
C ASP A 292 2.53 2.00 -14.35
N PHE A 293 3.69 1.55 -13.84
CA PHE A 293 4.25 2.05 -12.59
C PHE A 293 4.53 3.56 -12.59
N LYS A 294 4.23 4.22 -11.46
CA LYS A 294 4.46 5.64 -11.19
C LYS A 294 5.31 5.81 -9.95
N PHE A 295 6.42 6.54 -10.06
CA PHE A 295 7.32 6.80 -8.93
C PHE A 295 6.73 7.89 -8.02
N GLY A 296 7.01 7.83 -6.72
CA GLY A 296 6.67 8.90 -5.80
C GLY A 296 5.90 8.46 -4.56
N LEU A 297 5.53 7.19 -4.48
CA LEU A 297 5.15 6.60 -3.20
C LEU A 297 6.43 6.35 -2.41
N ALA A 298 6.73 7.26 -1.48
CA ALA A 298 7.96 7.17 -0.71
C ALA A 298 9.18 6.99 -1.65
N ALA A 299 9.97 5.93 -1.46
CA ALA A 299 11.14 5.61 -2.26
C ALA A 299 10.83 4.68 -3.46
N GLY A 300 9.57 4.36 -3.73
CA GLY A 300 9.19 3.39 -4.76
C GLY A 300 7.99 3.80 -5.61
N TYR A 301 7.24 2.78 -6.04
CA TYR A 301 6.30 2.90 -7.13
C TYR A 301 4.90 2.43 -6.75
N VAL A 302 3.91 2.96 -7.44
CA VAL A 302 2.52 2.48 -7.47
C VAL A 302 2.17 2.03 -8.87
N GLY A 303 1.21 1.14 -9.04
CA GLY A 303 0.72 0.70 -10.34
C GLY A 303 -0.47 -0.24 -10.20
N SER A 304 -0.79 -0.95 -11.27
CA SER A 304 -1.90 -1.90 -11.28
C SER A 304 -1.55 -3.22 -11.94
N PHE A 305 -2.43 -4.21 -11.74
CA PHE A 305 -2.25 -5.56 -12.22
C PHE A 305 -3.57 -6.24 -12.57
N THR A 306 -3.49 -7.22 -13.45
CA THR A 306 -4.54 -8.21 -13.68
C THR A 306 -4.29 -9.41 -12.77
N TYR A 307 -5.34 -10.15 -12.40
CA TYR A 307 -5.22 -11.26 -11.47
C TYR A 307 -6.21 -12.39 -11.77
N GLN A 308 -5.81 -13.59 -11.35
CA GLN A 308 -6.65 -14.75 -11.15
C GLN A 308 -6.62 -15.06 -9.65
N LEU A 309 -7.80 -15.19 -9.05
CA LEU A 309 -8.00 -15.42 -7.63
C LEU A 309 -8.73 -16.73 -7.40
N LYS A 310 -8.30 -17.46 -6.37
CA LYS A 310 -9.05 -18.56 -5.77
C LYS A 310 -9.10 -18.39 -4.25
N ILE A 311 -10.31 -18.39 -3.67
CA ILE A 311 -10.56 -18.42 -2.23
C ILE A 311 -11.44 -19.64 -1.96
N ASN A 312 -10.87 -20.70 -1.40
CA ASN A 312 -11.55 -22.01 -1.29
C ASN A 312 -12.11 -22.45 -2.65
N ASP A 313 -13.43 -22.60 -2.78
CA ASP A 313 -14.12 -22.96 -4.02
C ASP A 313 -14.53 -21.74 -4.87
N TYR A 314 -14.41 -20.53 -4.32
CA TYR A 314 -14.66 -19.30 -5.05
C TYR A 314 -13.49 -18.97 -5.98
N SER A 315 -13.79 -18.61 -7.22
CA SER A 315 -12.79 -18.12 -8.18
C SER A 315 -13.27 -16.87 -8.90
N GLU A 316 -12.34 -15.95 -9.17
CA GLU A 316 -12.60 -14.72 -9.89
C GLU A 316 -11.36 -14.32 -10.70
N GLU A 317 -11.58 -13.73 -11.86
CA GLU A 317 -10.54 -13.01 -12.61
C GLU A 317 -10.88 -11.53 -12.67
N GLY A 318 -9.88 -10.68 -12.54
CA GLY A 318 -10.06 -9.24 -12.60
C GLY A 318 -8.88 -8.52 -13.27
N SER A 319 -9.15 -7.34 -13.80
CA SER A 319 -8.20 -6.60 -14.63
C SER A 319 -7.55 -5.39 -13.96
N ALA A 320 -7.89 -5.12 -12.70
CA ALA A 320 -7.67 -3.82 -12.07
C ALA A 320 -7.43 -3.92 -10.55
N GLY A 321 -6.43 -4.70 -10.15
CA GLY A 321 -5.86 -4.64 -8.79
C GLY A 321 -4.88 -3.47 -8.66
N TYR A 322 -4.75 -2.90 -7.46
CA TYR A 322 -3.82 -1.81 -7.16
C TYR A 322 -2.60 -2.34 -6.41
N CYS A 323 -1.40 -1.87 -6.76
CA CYS A 323 -0.14 -2.30 -6.15
C CYS A 323 0.77 -1.13 -5.80
N GLU A 324 1.31 -1.19 -4.60
CA GLU A 324 2.44 -0.43 -4.08
C GLU A 324 3.63 -1.36 -3.98
N TYR A 325 4.78 -0.92 -4.47
CA TYR A 325 6.00 -1.71 -4.49
C TYR A 325 7.23 -0.84 -4.26
N ILE A 326 7.95 -1.15 -3.18
CA ILE A 326 9.18 -0.48 -2.79
C ILE A 326 10.20 -1.56 -2.42
N ASP A 327 11.29 -1.64 -3.17
CA ASP A 327 12.41 -2.52 -2.86
C ASP A 327 13.72 -1.73 -2.83
N CYS A 328 14.09 -1.29 -1.64
CA CYS A 328 15.30 -0.56 -1.35
C CYS A 328 16.47 -1.44 -0.90
N ARG A 329 16.34 -2.77 -0.99
CA ARG A 329 17.40 -3.70 -0.58
C ARG A 329 18.49 -3.74 -1.65
N PRO A 330 19.76 -3.98 -1.28
CA PRO A 330 20.85 -4.15 -2.25
C PRO A 330 20.79 -5.54 -2.91
N LEU A 331 19.70 -5.84 -3.61
CA LEU A 331 19.47 -7.12 -4.28
C LEU A 331 19.88 -7.02 -5.75
N ARG A 332 20.63 -8.03 -6.22
CA ARG A 332 20.86 -8.26 -7.65
C ARG A 332 19.89 -9.32 -8.12
N TRP A 333 18.88 -8.92 -8.87
CA TRP A 333 17.99 -9.87 -9.55
C TRP A 333 18.64 -10.30 -10.87
N GLN A 334 18.74 -11.61 -11.10
CA GLN A 334 19.11 -12.18 -12.39
C GLN A 334 17.96 -13.06 -12.87
N GLU A 335 17.45 -12.78 -14.06
CA GLU A 335 16.49 -13.68 -14.71
C GLU A 335 17.19 -15.01 -15.00
N LYS A 336 16.78 -16.07 -14.30
CA LYS A 336 17.34 -17.40 -14.53
C LYS A 336 16.67 -17.99 -15.76
N LYS A 337 17.45 -18.33 -16.79
CA LYS A 337 16.97 -19.15 -17.91
C LYS A 337 16.34 -20.45 -17.36
N ASN A 338 15.19 -20.84 -17.91
CA ASN A 338 14.32 -21.91 -17.41
C ASN A 338 15.01 -23.28 -17.18
N GLU A 339 16.20 -23.50 -17.74
CA GLU A 339 17.00 -24.72 -17.58
C GLU A 339 17.38 -25.00 -16.10
N GLY A 340 17.49 -23.97 -15.26
CA GLY A 340 17.85 -24.12 -13.84
C GLY A 340 16.71 -24.51 -12.87
N LYS A 341 15.45 -24.55 -13.32
CA LYS A 341 14.32 -24.95 -12.46
C LYS A 341 14.29 -26.48 -12.22
N LYS A 342 14.73 -27.28 -13.20
CA LYS A 342 14.80 -28.75 -13.05
C LYS A 342 15.85 -29.17 -12.03
N THR A 343 17.00 -28.50 -12.01
CA THR A 343 18.13 -28.83 -11.09
C THR A 343 17.81 -28.53 -9.63
N LYS A 344 17.01 -27.49 -9.33
CA LYS A 344 16.60 -27.19 -7.95
C LYS A 344 15.56 -28.17 -7.38
N LYS A 345 14.72 -28.78 -8.22
CA LYS A 345 13.76 -29.81 -7.77
C LYS A 345 14.47 -31.11 -7.35
N ILE A 346 15.61 -31.42 -7.99
CA ILE A 346 16.41 -32.61 -7.68
C ILE A 346 17.21 -32.43 -6.38
N ALA A 347 17.70 -31.21 -6.09
CA ALA A 347 18.45 -30.92 -4.86
C ALA A 347 17.60 -30.89 -3.57
N GLN A 348 16.26 -30.88 -3.67
CA GLN A 348 15.35 -30.94 -2.52
C GLN A 348 14.82 -32.36 -2.20
N MET A 349 15.22 -33.37 -2.96
CA MET A 349 15.02 -34.78 -2.60
C MET A 349 16.22 -35.27 -1.80
N THR A 350 16.20 -35.07 -0.48
CA THR A 350 17.13 -35.77 0.42
C THR A 350 16.80 -37.28 0.43
N PRO A 351 17.80 -38.18 0.55
CA PRO A 351 17.56 -39.62 0.47
C PRO A 351 16.80 -40.11 1.72
N ASN A 352 15.76 -40.91 1.51
CA ASN A 352 15.17 -41.72 2.57
C ASN A 352 16.21 -42.75 3.04
N TYR A 353 16.73 -42.58 4.25
CA TYR A 353 17.45 -43.64 4.93
C TYR A 353 16.44 -44.70 5.39
N VAL A 354 16.39 -45.82 4.65
CA VAL A 354 15.74 -47.05 5.10
C VAL A 354 16.66 -47.67 6.16
N LYS A 355 16.21 -47.72 7.42
CA LYS A 355 16.84 -48.59 8.43
C LYS A 355 16.44 -50.03 8.13
N LYS A 356 17.43 -50.90 7.97
CA LYS A 356 17.27 -52.36 8.04
C LYS A 356 17.12 -52.80 9.49
#